data_AF-A0A0F9ZEQ9-F1
#
_entry.id   AF-A0A0F9ZEQ9-F1
#
_cell.length_a   1.000
_cell.length_b   1.000
_cell.length_c   1.000
_cell.angle_alpha   90.00
_cell.angle_beta   90.00
_cell.angle_gamma   90.00
#
_symmetry.space_group_name_H-M   'P 1'
#
loop_
_entity.id
_entity.type
_entity.pdbx_description
1 polymer ?
#
loop_
_entity_poly.entity_id
_entity_poly.type
_entity_poly.pdbx_seq_one_letter_code
_entity_poly.pdbx_strand_id
1 'polypeptide(L)'
;MWHLVQILAASRLWFSDGNSIAAPRGGHGVSSRLIVDGQGFLDVTEMRSLDLMVLDANGATLWLKRHERYSSRFACPSLQNSPYLLSLSLRIDDDGNFNLSIVDIPSIMTACYSISNQVSGSLKPLPEISVEDAAFINKMIEQKFIPYQNIPDAPKKPIQEIRALGRQYFPFTPYNFELAMTLYDWTTASFARMVLFKIFQYTGIDSGIAALPHPLDRESLAVNIWQSNFSVYTPQDADYMRTFLMQPAHSFDNLTAQLEEVIDQVHNFSETENRLLVAAMQSMPRTSIASRPRLFSGQVDIEQLGTGRFGIEFEECPLNKGPVGVELTHSLTDALASYMAIGKTITTKMVWSFTDSMKEAMHYSNGILLVLNPPSGVSVWDSVSFITPLSDDPSKIEYTAAPGTKFKIQSVQDNSLSGKPVTIIGLEPVLERDGPLKTRPMLEEIRQQRLNADVAENNAVRLTEQSIESHGSVQSGRGRYKSRRRGEDEWMDEYLP
;
A
#
# COMPACT_ATOMS: atom_id res chain seq x y z
N MET A 1 -21.68 -9.06 9.85
CA MET A 1 -20.99 -8.45 11.00
C MET A 1 -20.84 -9.52 12.05
N TRP A 2 -19.83 -9.40 12.91
CA TRP A 2 -19.54 -10.34 13.97
C TRP A 2 -19.02 -9.61 15.22
N HIS A 3 -19.06 -10.27 16.37
CA HIS A 3 -18.49 -9.76 17.63
C HIS A 3 -17.99 -10.93 18.49
N LEU A 4 -16.97 -10.68 19.32
CA LEU A 4 -16.48 -11.68 20.28
C LEU A 4 -17.32 -11.60 21.56
N VAL A 5 -18.06 -12.67 21.89
CA VAL A 5 -18.92 -12.76 23.09
C VAL A 5 -18.37 -13.68 24.17
N GLN A 6 -17.49 -14.61 23.79
CA GLN A 6 -16.79 -15.52 24.69
C GLN A 6 -15.32 -15.52 24.30
N ILE A 7 -14.44 -15.33 25.28
CA ILE A 7 -13.01 -15.16 25.03
C ILE A 7 -12.25 -15.96 26.10
N LEU A 8 -11.37 -16.85 25.64
CA LEU A 8 -10.50 -17.67 26.48
C LEU A 8 -9.06 -17.51 25.97
N ALA A 9 -8.38 -16.47 26.44
CA ALA A 9 -6.98 -16.18 26.18
C ALA A 9 -6.32 -15.66 27.47
N ALA A 10 -5.06 -16.00 27.70
CA ALA A 10 -4.28 -15.51 28.85
C ALA A 10 -3.66 -14.12 28.59
N SER A 11 -3.23 -13.88 27.34
CA SER A 11 -2.69 -12.60 26.88
C SER A 11 -3.74 -11.49 26.83
N ARG A 12 -3.27 -10.23 26.91
CA ARG A 12 -4.09 -9.06 26.62
C ARG A 12 -4.46 -9.01 25.13
N LEU A 13 -5.57 -8.34 24.84
CA LEU A 13 -6.19 -8.29 23.52
C LEU A 13 -6.57 -6.86 23.15
N TRP A 14 -6.25 -6.46 21.93
CA TRP A 14 -6.65 -5.17 21.35
C TRP A 14 -7.04 -5.36 19.89
N PHE A 15 -7.87 -4.45 19.35
CA PHE A 15 -8.11 -4.38 17.91
C PHE A 15 -7.46 -3.12 17.33
N SER A 16 -6.96 -3.23 16.10
CA SER A 16 -6.35 -2.13 15.33
C SER A 16 -7.30 -0.98 14.98
N ASP A 17 -8.57 -1.08 15.34
CA ASP A 17 -9.59 -0.03 15.17
C ASP A 17 -9.82 0.80 16.44
N GLY A 18 -9.12 0.48 17.54
CA GLY A 18 -9.25 1.16 18.83
C GLY A 18 -10.56 0.89 19.59
N ASN A 19 -11.51 0.15 19.00
CA ASN A 19 -12.80 -0.14 19.63
C ASN A 19 -12.68 -1.28 20.66
N SER A 20 -13.65 -1.38 21.57
CA SER A 20 -13.67 -2.46 22.58
C SER A 20 -13.72 -3.85 21.96
N ILE A 21 -13.23 -4.87 22.67
CA ILE A 21 -13.09 -6.23 22.11
C ILE A 21 -14.46 -6.83 21.72
N ALA A 22 -15.52 -6.50 22.48
CA ALA A 22 -16.89 -6.91 22.22
C ALA A 22 -17.65 -6.03 21.20
N ALA A 23 -17.02 -4.99 20.62
CA ALA A 23 -17.67 -4.16 19.61
C ALA A 23 -17.97 -4.94 18.31
N PRO A 24 -19.14 -4.72 17.67
CA PRO A 24 -19.45 -5.26 16.35
C PRO A 24 -18.45 -4.83 15.27
N ARG A 25 -18.02 -5.80 14.45
CA ARG A 25 -17.02 -5.66 13.39
C ARG A 25 -17.43 -6.39 12.11
N GLY A 26 -16.58 -6.29 11.09
CA GLY A 26 -16.87 -6.79 9.74
C GLY A 26 -17.74 -5.82 8.94
N GLY A 27 -18.50 -6.37 7.99
CA GLY A 27 -18.93 -5.66 6.77
C GLY A 27 -18.31 -6.35 5.55
N HIS A 28 -18.96 -6.28 4.38
CA HIS A 28 -18.45 -6.92 3.16
C HIS A 28 -17.11 -6.30 2.72
N GLY A 29 -16.04 -7.10 2.70
CA GLY A 29 -14.69 -6.65 2.37
C GLY A 29 -13.99 -5.89 3.49
N VAL A 30 -14.49 -5.96 4.73
CA VAL A 30 -13.85 -5.37 5.91
C VAL A 30 -12.96 -6.43 6.58
N SER A 31 -11.72 -6.05 6.88
CA SER A 31 -10.80 -6.81 7.71
C SER A 31 -10.66 -6.14 9.08
N SER A 32 -10.49 -6.93 10.14
CA SER A 32 -10.18 -6.41 11.47
C SER A 32 -9.08 -7.25 12.11
N ARG A 33 -7.99 -6.60 12.52
CA ARG A 33 -6.84 -7.24 13.16
C ARG A 33 -7.01 -7.22 14.67
N LEU A 34 -7.15 -8.40 15.26
CA LEU A 34 -6.97 -8.61 16.70
C LEU A 34 -5.46 -8.80 16.96
N ILE A 35 -4.95 -8.11 17.96
CA ILE A 35 -3.56 -8.15 18.42
C ILE A 35 -3.55 -8.87 19.76
N VAL A 36 -2.67 -9.86 19.90
CA VAL A 36 -2.58 -10.76 21.04
C VAL A 36 -1.20 -10.59 21.69
N ASP A 37 -1.19 -10.11 22.93
CA ASP A 37 0.02 -9.69 23.64
C ASP A 37 1.06 -10.81 23.70
N GLY A 38 2.27 -10.53 23.21
CA GLY A 38 3.37 -11.49 23.13
C GLY A 38 3.18 -12.71 22.20
N GLN A 39 2.05 -12.86 21.51
CA GLN A 39 1.74 -14.06 20.71
C GLN A 39 1.57 -13.81 19.20
N GLY A 40 0.94 -12.71 18.78
CA GLY A 40 0.71 -12.47 17.34
C GLY A 40 -0.57 -11.73 16.97
N PHE A 41 -0.97 -11.90 15.71
CA PHE A 41 -2.15 -11.29 15.11
C PHE A 41 -3.17 -12.32 14.60
N LEU A 42 -4.45 -12.04 14.82
CA LEU A 42 -5.57 -12.70 14.15
C LEU A 42 -6.31 -11.70 13.25
N ASP A 43 -6.05 -11.78 11.95
CA ASP A 43 -6.81 -11.02 10.94
C ASP A 43 -8.12 -11.73 10.65
N VAL A 44 -9.27 -11.11 10.96
CA VAL A 44 -10.61 -11.62 10.61
C VAL A 44 -11.22 -10.75 9.51
N THR A 45 -11.41 -11.33 8.32
CA THR A 45 -11.94 -10.65 7.13
C THR A 45 -13.32 -11.19 6.75
N GLU A 46 -14.32 -10.32 6.67
CA GLU A 46 -15.69 -10.69 6.32
C GLU A 46 -15.98 -10.52 4.82
N MET A 47 -16.49 -11.57 4.18
CA MET A 47 -16.95 -11.58 2.79
C MET A 47 -18.40 -12.04 2.71
N ARG A 48 -19.17 -11.49 1.76
CA ARG A 48 -20.58 -11.86 1.54
C ARG A 48 -20.97 -11.86 0.06
N SER A 49 -21.89 -12.73 -0.31
CA SER A 49 -22.77 -12.63 -1.48
C SER A 49 -24.23 -12.72 -1.00
N LEU A 50 -25.19 -12.91 -1.91
CA LEU A 50 -26.60 -13.15 -1.55
C LEU A 50 -26.77 -14.40 -0.66
N ASP A 51 -26.05 -15.47 -1.03
CA ASP A 51 -26.28 -16.84 -0.55
C ASP A 51 -25.09 -17.44 0.22
N LEU A 52 -23.98 -16.70 0.34
CA LEU A 52 -22.79 -17.10 1.08
C LEU A 52 -22.25 -15.97 1.95
N MET A 53 -21.88 -16.27 3.19
CA MET A 53 -21.03 -15.42 4.04
C MET A 53 -19.81 -16.23 4.47
N VAL A 54 -18.64 -15.61 4.50
CA VAL A 54 -17.37 -16.21 4.93
C VAL A 54 -16.68 -15.26 5.91
N LEU A 55 -16.12 -15.81 6.98
CA LEU A 55 -15.12 -15.16 7.83
C LEU A 55 -13.79 -15.88 7.61
N ASP A 56 -12.83 -15.18 7.01
CA ASP A 56 -11.44 -15.60 6.83
C ASP A 56 -10.63 -15.14 8.05
N ALA A 57 -10.26 -16.08 8.91
CA ALA A 57 -9.43 -15.87 10.09
C ALA A 57 -8.03 -16.43 9.82
N ASN A 58 -7.07 -15.59 9.43
CA ASN A 58 -5.74 -16.02 8.95
C ASN A 58 -5.79 -17.17 7.89
N GLY A 59 -6.75 -17.15 6.96
CA GLY A 59 -6.97 -18.20 5.96
C GLY A 59 -7.80 -19.41 6.42
N ALA A 60 -8.02 -19.56 7.73
CA ALA A 60 -8.97 -20.53 8.29
C ALA A 60 -10.40 -19.99 8.17
N THR A 61 -11.31 -20.72 7.53
CA THR A 61 -12.63 -20.18 7.12
C THR A 61 -13.83 -20.74 7.89
N LEU A 62 -14.56 -19.86 8.58
CA LEU A 62 -15.95 -20.06 8.97
C LEU A 62 -16.86 -19.59 7.81
N TRP A 63 -18.01 -20.23 7.61
CA TRP A 63 -18.92 -19.87 6.52
C TRP A 63 -20.37 -20.28 6.77
N LEU A 64 -21.29 -19.57 6.12
CA LEU A 64 -22.72 -19.86 6.04
C LEU A 64 -23.11 -19.92 4.56
N LYS A 65 -23.42 -21.09 4.02
CA LYS A 65 -23.86 -21.28 2.61
C LYS A 65 -25.33 -21.68 2.57
N ARG A 66 -26.15 -20.96 1.80
CA ARG A 66 -27.58 -21.24 1.65
C ARG A 66 -27.81 -22.66 1.11
N HIS A 67 -28.87 -23.31 1.58
CA HIS A 67 -29.30 -24.58 1.01
C HIS A 67 -29.83 -24.38 -0.42
N GLU A 68 -29.25 -25.09 -1.39
CA GLU A 68 -29.57 -25.00 -2.83
C GLU A 68 -31.01 -25.44 -3.19
N ARG A 69 -31.76 -26.00 -2.23
CA ARG A 69 -33.12 -26.51 -2.41
C ARG A 69 -34.01 -26.12 -1.23
N TYR A 70 -34.56 -24.90 -1.25
CA TYR A 70 -35.62 -24.50 -0.31
C TYR A 70 -36.88 -24.01 -1.05
N SER A 71 -37.97 -24.77 -0.95
CA SER A 71 -39.21 -24.55 -1.69
C SER A 71 -40.16 -23.59 -0.95
N SER A 72 -40.20 -22.36 -1.44
CA SER A 72 -41.37 -21.46 -1.52
C SER A 72 -42.24 -21.15 -0.28
N ARG A 73 -41.94 -21.65 0.92
CA ARG A 73 -42.73 -21.40 2.16
C ARG A 73 -42.09 -20.43 3.15
N PHE A 74 -40.79 -20.17 3.07
CA PHE A 74 -40.09 -19.19 3.90
C PHE A 74 -39.09 -18.40 3.06
N ALA A 75 -39.06 -17.08 3.25
CA ALA A 75 -38.05 -16.21 2.65
C ALA A 75 -36.78 -16.26 3.50
N CYS A 76 -35.77 -17.00 3.05
CA CYS A 76 -34.46 -16.99 3.71
C CYS A 76 -33.83 -15.59 3.64
N PRO A 77 -33.31 -15.06 4.76
CA PRO A 77 -32.83 -13.68 4.85
C PRO A 77 -31.49 -13.51 4.12
N SER A 78 -31.44 -12.62 3.11
CA SER A 78 -30.23 -12.33 2.32
C SER A 78 -29.03 -12.01 3.21
N LEU A 79 -27.90 -12.69 2.97
CA LEU A 79 -26.68 -12.49 3.75
C LEU A 79 -25.99 -11.16 3.41
N GLN A 80 -26.01 -10.76 2.14
CA GLN A 80 -25.37 -9.57 1.60
C GLN A 80 -25.64 -8.32 2.45
N ASN A 81 -26.93 -8.01 2.67
CA ASN A 81 -27.39 -6.84 3.43
C ASN A 81 -27.89 -7.22 4.83
N SER A 82 -27.49 -8.39 5.35
CA SER A 82 -28.02 -8.91 6.60
C SER A 82 -27.63 -8.05 7.82
N PRO A 83 -28.59 -7.74 8.71
CA PRO A 83 -28.30 -7.17 10.03
C PRO A 83 -27.90 -8.23 11.06
N TYR A 84 -27.86 -9.53 10.72
CA TYR A 84 -27.45 -10.55 11.68
C TYR A 84 -25.98 -10.37 12.08
N LEU A 85 -25.80 -10.17 13.38
CA LEU A 85 -24.53 -10.10 14.08
C LEU A 85 -24.17 -11.51 14.53
N LEU A 86 -23.09 -12.08 14.00
CA LEU A 86 -22.61 -13.40 14.41
C LEU A 86 -21.87 -13.29 15.75
N SER A 87 -22.44 -13.88 16.79
CA SER A 87 -21.76 -14.16 18.06
C SER A 87 -20.64 -15.17 17.84
N LEU A 88 -19.42 -14.80 18.17
CA LEU A 88 -18.24 -15.66 18.07
C LEU A 88 -17.65 -15.97 19.46
N SER A 89 -17.20 -17.20 19.62
CA SER A 89 -16.35 -17.64 20.73
C SER A 89 -14.92 -17.87 20.21
N LEU A 90 -13.94 -17.24 20.86
CA LEU A 90 -12.52 -17.31 20.54
C LEU A 90 -11.74 -17.87 21.72
N ARG A 91 -11.04 -18.98 21.50
CA ARG A 91 -10.01 -19.49 22.40
C ARG A 91 -8.65 -19.33 21.75
N ILE A 92 -7.64 -18.96 22.53
CA ILE A 92 -6.24 -18.93 22.15
C ILE A 92 -5.45 -19.69 23.22
N ASP A 93 -4.48 -20.51 22.83
CA ASP A 93 -3.57 -21.21 23.75
C ASP A 93 -2.19 -20.54 23.84
N ASP A 94 -1.35 -21.04 24.75
CA ASP A 94 -0.06 -20.44 25.05
C ASP A 94 0.95 -20.58 23.89
N ASP A 95 0.73 -21.54 22.98
CA ASP A 95 1.49 -21.78 21.75
C ASP A 95 1.05 -20.86 20.58
N GLY A 96 0.11 -19.93 20.81
CA GLY A 96 -0.39 -19.00 19.80
C GLY A 96 -1.31 -19.64 18.75
N ASN A 97 -1.90 -20.81 19.05
CA ASN A 97 -2.95 -21.38 18.21
C ASN A 97 -4.32 -20.87 18.67
N PHE A 98 -5.22 -20.67 17.71
CA PHE A 98 -6.58 -20.19 17.96
C PHE A 98 -7.62 -21.22 17.52
N ASN A 99 -8.75 -21.20 18.24
CA ASN A 99 -9.99 -21.86 17.86
C ASN A 99 -11.10 -20.82 17.86
N LEU A 100 -11.72 -20.62 16.70
CA LEU A 100 -12.79 -19.64 16.49
C LEU A 100 -14.06 -20.39 16.10
N SER A 101 -15.17 -20.08 16.77
CA SER A 101 -16.46 -20.75 16.57
C SER A 101 -17.63 -19.78 16.59
N ILE A 102 -18.68 -20.11 15.86
CA ILE A 102 -19.95 -19.38 15.87
C ILE A 102 -20.83 -19.96 16.98
N VAL A 103 -21.32 -19.10 17.87
CA VAL A 103 -22.22 -19.46 18.98
C VAL A 103 -23.59 -18.78 18.80
N ASP A 104 -24.58 -19.24 19.54
CA ASP A 104 -25.95 -18.65 19.61
C ASP A 104 -26.63 -18.46 18.25
N ILE A 105 -26.37 -19.38 17.31
CA ILE A 105 -26.88 -19.32 15.93
C ILE A 105 -28.42 -19.35 15.93
N PRO A 106 -29.11 -18.33 15.37
CA PRO A 106 -30.57 -18.32 15.30
C PRO A 106 -31.13 -19.50 14.50
N SER A 107 -32.24 -20.09 14.95
CA SER A 107 -32.86 -21.27 14.31
C SER A 107 -33.22 -21.06 12.84
N ILE A 108 -33.61 -19.83 12.46
CA ILE A 108 -33.87 -19.43 11.07
C ILE A 108 -32.61 -19.51 10.18
N MET A 109 -31.43 -19.28 10.75
CA MET A 109 -30.16 -19.43 10.02
C MET A 109 -29.84 -20.91 9.80
N THR A 110 -29.94 -21.75 10.83
CA THR A 110 -29.76 -23.21 10.70
C THR A 110 -30.79 -23.89 9.81
N ALA A 111 -31.95 -23.27 9.57
CA ALA A 111 -32.98 -23.78 8.66
C ALA A 111 -32.80 -23.34 7.19
N CYS A 112 -31.95 -22.35 6.91
CA CYS A 112 -31.73 -21.80 5.57
C CYS A 112 -30.29 -21.98 5.06
N TYR A 113 -29.32 -22.20 5.96
CA TYR A 113 -27.89 -22.21 5.69
C TYR A 113 -27.21 -23.42 6.30
N SER A 114 -26.37 -24.10 5.50
CA SER A 114 -25.32 -24.97 6.00
C SER A 114 -24.22 -24.10 6.61
N ILE A 115 -23.66 -24.49 7.75
CA ILE A 115 -22.74 -23.65 8.53
C ILE A 115 -21.48 -24.43 8.91
N SER A 116 -20.31 -23.81 8.73
CA SER A 116 -19.07 -24.21 9.41
C SER A 116 -19.04 -23.56 10.78
N ASN A 117 -19.35 -24.34 11.82
CA ASN A 117 -19.52 -23.82 13.18
C ASN A 117 -18.20 -23.50 13.89
N GLN A 118 -17.09 -24.07 13.46
CA GLN A 118 -15.80 -23.99 14.15
C GLN A 118 -14.64 -24.14 13.17
N VAL A 119 -13.55 -23.40 13.42
CA VAL A 119 -12.29 -23.50 12.70
C VAL A 119 -11.12 -23.30 13.66
N SER A 120 -9.91 -23.65 13.23
CA SER A 120 -8.68 -23.44 14.01
C SER A 120 -7.50 -23.16 13.08
N GLY A 121 -6.48 -22.51 13.63
CA GLY A 121 -5.24 -22.14 12.94
C GLY A 121 -4.27 -21.50 13.93
N SER A 122 -3.25 -20.81 13.43
CA SER A 122 -2.26 -20.12 14.26
C SER A 122 -2.30 -18.61 14.03
N LEU A 123 -1.89 -17.85 15.03
CA LEU A 123 -1.67 -16.41 14.89
C LEU A 123 -0.55 -16.15 13.87
N LYS A 124 -0.61 -15.02 13.16
CA LYS A 124 0.55 -14.49 12.44
C LYS A 124 1.55 -13.95 13.46
N PRO A 125 2.86 -14.14 13.30
CA PRO A 125 3.83 -13.62 14.26
C PRO A 125 3.77 -12.09 14.36
N LEU A 126 4.14 -11.56 15.54
CA LEU A 126 4.55 -10.17 15.66
C LEU A 126 5.88 -9.98 14.91
N PRO A 127 6.15 -8.84 14.27
CA PRO A 127 7.46 -8.57 13.70
C PRO A 127 8.51 -8.40 14.81
N GLU A 128 9.74 -8.77 14.51
CA GLU A 128 10.89 -8.40 15.34
C GLU A 128 11.19 -6.90 15.19
N ILE A 129 11.57 -6.24 16.29
CA ILE A 129 11.89 -4.81 16.32
C ILE A 129 13.18 -4.66 17.13
N SER A 130 14.27 -4.29 16.47
CA SER A 130 15.54 -3.99 17.16
C SER A 130 15.38 -2.76 18.06
N VAL A 131 15.91 -2.87 19.28
CA VAL A 131 15.95 -1.79 20.27
C VAL A 131 16.90 -0.68 19.81
N GLU A 132 17.99 -1.08 19.16
CA GLU A 132 19.04 -0.24 18.61
C GLU A 132 18.50 0.60 17.44
N ASP A 133 17.79 -0.04 16.50
CA ASP A 133 17.15 0.62 15.37
C ASP A 133 16.06 1.60 15.84
N ALA A 134 15.21 1.19 16.79
CA ALA A 134 14.19 2.08 17.35
C ALA A 134 14.80 3.28 18.11
N ALA A 135 15.89 3.07 18.85
CA ALA A 135 16.61 4.15 19.52
C ALA A 135 17.30 5.11 18.53
N PHE A 136 17.83 4.60 17.42
CA PHE A 136 18.38 5.42 16.33
C PHE A 136 17.28 6.28 15.68
N ILE A 137 16.12 5.68 15.38
CA ILE A 137 14.97 6.42 14.81
C ILE A 137 14.43 7.47 15.77
N ASN A 138 14.29 7.19 17.07
CA ASN A 138 13.92 8.24 18.04
C ASN A 138 14.94 9.40 18.06
N LYS A 139 16.25 9.13 17.97
CA LYS A 139 17.27 10.18 17.85
C LYS A 139 17.07 11.01 16.56
N MET A 140 16.76 10.38 15.42
CA MET A 140 16.47 11.10 14.18
C MET A 140 15.20 11.97 14.29
N ILE A 141 14.20 11.53 15.07
CA ILE A 141 12.99 12.31 15.38
C ILE A 141 13.34 13.52 16.27
N GLU A 142 14.11 13.32 17.35
CA GLU A 142 14.57 14.41 18.23
C GLU A 142 15.40 15.47 17.48
N GLN A 143 16.23 15.02 16.52
CA GLN A 143 17.05 15.88 15.67
C GLN A 143 16.28 16.48 14.47
N LYS A 144 14.99 16.16 14.31
CA LYS A 144 14.12 16.59 13.20
C LYS A 144 14.69 16.24 11.81
N PHE A 145 15.29 15.06 11.68
CA PHE A 145 15.48 14.40 10.38
C PHE A 145 14.27 13.54 10.03
N ILE A 146 13.47 13.16 11.04
CA ILE A 146 12.17 12.52 10.90
C ILE A 146 11.12 13.34 11.69
N PRO A 147 9.89 13.53 11.18
CA PRO A 147 9.54 13.36 9.78
C PRO A 147 10.11 14.50 8.93
N TYR A 148 9.91 14.45 7.62
CA TYR A 148 10.21 15.53 6.70
C TYR A 148 9.59 16.86 7.17
N GLN A 149 10.38 17.92 7.11
CA GLN A 149 9.95 19.25 7.54
C GLN A 149 9.29 19.99 6.36
N ASN A 150 8.30 20.83 6.65
CA ASN A 150 7.73 21.78 5.68
C ASN A 150 7.20 21.21 4.35
N ILE A 151 6.53 20.06 4.41
CA ILE A 151 5.60 19.59 3.36
C ILE A 151 4.67 20.77 2.95
N PRO A 152 4.66 21.22 1.67
CA PRO A 152 3.86 22.37 1.26
C PRO A 152 2.38 22.03 1.03
N ASP A 153 2.12 20.86 0.43
CA ASP A 153 0.84 20.54 -0.21
C ASP A 153 -0.05 19.58 0.60
N ALA A 154 0.45 19.03 1.72
CA ALA A 154 -0.27 18.07 2.56
C ALA A 154 -0.61 18.63 3.96
N PRO A 155 -1.77 18.26 4.55
CA PRO A 155 -2.19 18.74 5.87
C PRO A 155 -1.41 18.04 7.00
N LYS A 156 -0.19 18.54 7.29
CA LYS A 156 0.74 18.05 8.33
C LYS A 156 0.03 17.45 9.56
N LYS A 157 0.10 16.13 9.71
CA LYS A 157 -0.53 15.38 10.80
C LYS A 157 0.12 15.73 12.15
N PRO A 158 -0.66 16.07 13.21
CA PRO A 158 -0.08 16.39 14.52
C PRO A 158 0.68 15.20 15.12
N ILE A 159 1.85 15.46 15.75
CA ILE A 159 2.65 14.43 16.45
C ILE A 159 1.81 13.69 17.52
N GLN A 160 0.83 14.35 18.14
CA GLN A 160 -0.09 13.72 19.10
C GLN A 160 -1.03 12.70 18.44
N GLU A 161 -1.45 12.94 17.20
CA GLU A 161 -2.25 12.01 16.39
C GLU A 161 -1.40 10.81 15.96
N ILE A 162 -0.18 11.04 15.45
CA ILE A 162 0.78 9.96 15.12
C ILE A 162 1.06 9.08 16.36
N ARG A 163 1.25 9.69 17.54
CA ARG A 163 1.38 8.95 18.82
C ARG A 163 0.11 8.18 19.22
N ALA A 164 -1.08 8.64 18.83
CA ALA A 164 -2.34 7.93 19.11
C ALA A 164 -2.52 6.73 18.17
N LEU A 165 -2.29 6.94 16.86
CA LEU A 165 -2.31 5.91 15.83
C LEU A 165 -1.26 4.82 16.11
N GLY A 166 -0.07 5.20 16.55
CA GLY A 166 0.96 4.25 16.97
C GLY A 166 0.50 3.30 18.07
N ARG A 167 -0.07 3.85 19.16
CA ARG A 167 -0.67 3.02 20.24
C ARG A 167 -1.88 2.18 19.78
N GLN A 168 -2.55 2.56 18.69
CA GLN A 168 -3.70 1.84 18.14
C GLN A 168 -3.27 0.67 17.24
N TYR A 169 -2.29 0.87 16.35
CA TYR A 169 -1.82 -0.14 15.40
C TYR A 169 -0.71 -1.04 15.97
N PHE A 170 0.11 -0.53 16.89
CA PHE A 170 1.29 -1.24 17.44
C PHE A 170 1.28 -1.38 18.99
N PRO A 171 0.15 -1.65 19.68
CA PRO A 171 0.10 -1.74 21.15
C PRO A 171 0.97 -2.84 21.77
N PHE A 172 1.45 -3.79 20.97
CA PHE A 172 2.30 -4.91 21.39
C PHE A 172 3.77 -4.51 21.65
N THR A 173 4.17 -3.26 21.38
CA THR A 173 5.56 -2.80 21.49
C THR A 173 5.66 -1.43 22.18
N PRO A 174 6.71 -1.17 23.00
CA PRO A 174 7.00 0.18 23.47
C PRO A 174 7.37 1.14 22.33
N TYR A 175 7.91 0.63 21.23
CA TYR A 175 8.39 1.40 20.06
C TYR A 175 7.27 1.78 19.07
N ASN A 176 6.05 1.93 19.59
CA ASN A 176 4.85 2.14 18.80
C ASN A 176 4.77 3.53 18.15
N PHE A 177 5.52 4.51 18.64
CA PHE A 177 5.59 5.83 18.01
C PHE A 177 6.57 5.84 16.85
N GLU A 178 7.67 5.12 16.99
CA GLU A 178 8.77 5.04 16.04
C GLU A 178 8.28 4.32 14.76
N LEU A 179 7.60 3.17 14.91
CA LEU A 179 6.94 2.47 13.78
C LEU A 179 5.89 3.33 13.06
N ALA A 180 5.08 4.06 13.82
CA ALA A 180 4.07 4.96 13.26
C ALA A 180 4.71 6.14 12.52
N MET A 181 5.83 6.65 13.02
CA MET A 181 6.55 7.75 12.41
C MET A 181 7.32 7.31 11.16
N THR A 182 7.89 6.11 11.11
CA THR A 182 8.51 5.61 9.85
C THR A 182 7.48 5.41 8.74
N LEU A 183 6.26 4.95 9.07
CA LEU A 183 5.16 4.88 8.09
C LEU A 183 4.72 6.27 7.60
N TYR A 184 4.66 7.25 8.50
CA TYR A 184 4.35 8.63 8.13
C TYR A 184 5.45 9.24 7.25
N ASP A 185 6.73 9.14 7.67
CA ASP A 185 7.85 9.75 6.95
C ASP A 185 8.03 9.15 5.55
N TRP A 186 7.78 7.85 5.37
CA TRP A 186 7.74 7.20 4.04
C TRP A 186 6.76 7.86 3.06
N THR A 187 5.63 8.40 3.51
CA THR A 187 4.66 9.07 2.62
C THR A 187 5.05 10.51 2.27
N THR A 188 5.96 11.10 3.05
CA THR A 188 6.57 12.40 2.75
C THR A 188 7.77 12.26 1.80
N ALA A 189 8.39 13.38 1.42
CA ALA A 189 9.59 13.43 0.58
C ALA A 189 10.82 12.67 1.13
N SER A 190 10.82 12.26 2.40
CA SER A 190 11.81 11.31 2.93
C SER A 190 11.83 9.96 2.20
N PHE A 191 10.79 9.61 1.44
CA PHE A 191 10.83 8.49 0.50
C PHE A 191 12.08 8.54 -0.41
N ALA A 192 12.57 9.73 -0.78
CA ALA A 192 13.76 9.88 -1.62
C ALA A 192 15.04 9.33 -0.97
N ARG A 193 15.22 9.47 0.35
CA ARG A 193 16.29 8.79 1.11
C ARG A 193 16.14 7.28 1.00
N MET A 194 14.94 6.79 1.26
CA MET A 194 14.66 5.34 1.35
C MET A 194 14.75 4.63 -0.01
N VAL A 195 14.32 5.29 -1.08
CA VAL A 195 14.33 4.79 -2.46
C VAL A 195 15.72 4.85 -3.07
N LEU A 196 16.36 6.04 -3.13
CA LEU A 196 17.61 6.20 -3.88
C LEU A 196 18.73 5.34 -3.27
N PHE A 197 18.84 5.30 -1.95
CA PHE A 197 19.81 4.45 -1.26
C PHE A 197 19.51 2.95 -1.34
N LYS A 198 18.34 2.51 -1.82
CA LYS A 198 18.01 1.09 -2.07
C LYS A 198 18.20 0.68 -3.52
N ILE A 199 17.73 1.47 -4.49
CA ILE A 199 17.85 1.10 -5.91
C ILE A 199 19.32 1.05 -6.36
N PHE A 200 20.14 1.99 -5.89
CA PHE A 200 21.57 2.07 -6.20
C PHE A 200 22.47 1.11 -5.38
N GLN A 201 21.90 0.03 -4.81
CA GLN A 201 22.68 -1.04 -4.17
C GLN A 201 23.04 -2.16 -5.14
N TYR A 202 24.29 -2.61 -5.08
CA TYR A 202 24.75 -3.86 -5.68
C TYR A 202 24.33 -5.04 -4.80
N THR A 203 23.03 -5.35 -4.74
CA THR A 203 22.45 -6.33 -3.78
C THR A 203 22.93 -7.78 -3.95
N GLY A 204 23.64 -8.10 -5.03
CA GLY A 204 24.32 -9.37 -5.24
C GLY A 204 25.74 -9.42 -4.64
N ILE A 205 26.18 -8.37 -3.94
CA ILE A 205 27.49 -8.24 -3.29
C ILE A 205 27.28 -7.89 -1.81
N ASP A 206 27.85 -8.71 -0.93
CA ASP A 206 27.94 -8.44 0.51
C ASP A 206 29.18 -7.55 0.79
N SER A 207 29.03 -6.52 1.61
CA SER A 207 30.11 -5.65 2.07
C SER A 207 30.90 -6.24 3.26
N GLY A 208 30.33 -7.22 3.96
CA GLY A 208 30.79 -7.71 5.26
C GLY A 208 30.43 -6.79 6.45
N ILE A 209 29.66 -5.72 6.22
CA ILE A 209 29.27 -4.73 7.24
C ILE A 209 27.74 -4.71 7.36
N ALA A 210 27.20 -5.29 8.44
CA ALA A 210 25.74 -5.43 8.63
C ALA A 210 24.94 -4.12 8.63
N ALA A 211 25.59 -2.99 8.96
CA ALA A 211 25.00 -1.65 8.90
C ALA A 211 24.93 -1.06 7.48
N LEU A 212 25.73 -1.59 6.55
CA LEU A 212 25.94 -1.11 5.18
C LEU A 212 26.01 -2.32 4.22
N PRO A 213 25.00 -3.21 4.19
CA PRO A 213 25.16 -4.60 3.75
C PRO A 213 25.57 -4.78 2.28
N HIS A 214 25.30 -3.78 1.44
CA HIS A 214 25.61 -3.79 0.02
C HIS A 214 26.36 -2.52 -0.38
N PRO A 215 27.40 -2.60 -1.24
CA PRO A 215 28.02 -1.42 -1.82
C PRO A 215 27.00 -0.57 -2.59
N LEU A 216 27.25 0.75 -2.65
CA LEU A 216 26.43 1.73 -3.38
C LEU A 216 27.12 2.18 -4.66
N ASP A 217 26.33 2.42 -5.71
CA ASP A 217 26.72 3.26 -6.84
C ASP A 217 26.66 4.74 -6.42
N ARG A 218 27.79 5.24 -5.91
CA ARG A 218 27.92 6.61 -5.38
C ARG A 218 27.76 7.68 -6.46
N GLU A 219 28.21 7.41 -7.68
CA GLU A 219 28.16 8.38 -8.78
C GLU A 219 26.72 8.56 -9.27
N SER A 220 26.00 7.45 -9.54
CA SER A 220 24.57 7.55 -9.84
C SER A 220 23.81 8.22 -8.70
N LEU A 221 24.07 7.84 -7.44
CA LEU A 221 23.37 8.45 -6.30
C LEU A 221 23.56 9.97 -6.25
N ALA A 222 24.79 10.46 -6.41
CA ALA A 222 25.08 11.89 -6.47
C ALA A 222 24.34 12.59 -7.65
N VAL A 223 24.43 12.01 -8.84
CA VAL A 223 23.77 12.52 -10.06
C VAL A 223 22.25 12.58 -9.88
N ASN A 224 21.65 11.53 -9.30
CA ASN A 224 20.20 11.42 -9.15
C ASN A 224 19.65 12.37 -8.08
N ILE A 225 20.37 12.61 -6.98
CA ILE A 225 19.99 13.68 -6.03
C ILE A 225 20.15 15.06 -6.69
N TRP A 226 21.26 15.32 -7.41
CA TRP A 226 21.51 16.59 -8.09
C TRP A 226 20.47 16.91 -9.19
N GLN A 227 19.98 15.89 -9.90
CA GLN A 227 18.95 16.02 -10.95
C GLN A 227 17.51 16.03 -10.40
N SER A 228 17.32 16.07 -9.07
CA SER A 228 15.97 16.02 -8.49
C SER A 228 15.17 17.27 -8.88
N ASN A 229 14.08 17.03 -9.61
CA ASN A 229 13.20 18.02 -10.22
C ASN A 229 11.73 17.86 -9.80
N PHE A 230 11.47 17.03 -8.78
CA PHE A 230 10.13 16.69 -8.31
C PHE A 230 9.54 17.82 -7.46
N SER A 231 8.77 18.72 -8.08
CA SER A 231 8.17 19.88 -7.40
C SER A 231 9.23 20.72 -6.68
N VAL A 232 9.12 20.91 -5.36
CA VAL A 232 10.07 21.67 -4.53
C VAL A 232 11.35 20.89 -4.17
N TYR A 233 11.37 19.57 -4.38
CA TYR A 233 12.41 18.65 -3.92
C TYR A 233 13.65 18.72 -4.82
N THR A 234 14.44 19.78 -4.63
CA THR A 234 15.60 20.15 -5.45
C THR A 234 16.85 20.25 -4.58
N PRO A 235 18.08 20.18 -5.13
CA PRO A 235 19.30 20.27 -4.32
C PRO A 235 19.51 21.61 -3.63
N GLN A 236 18.72 22.63 -3.99
CA GLN A 236 18.75 23.95 -3.34
C GLN A 236 17.72 24.06 -2.20
N ASP A 237 16.80 23.11 -2.05
CA ASP A 237 15.87 23.08 -0.92
C ASP A 237 16.52 22.54 0.35
N ALA A 238 16.24 23.21 1.46
CA ALA A 238 16.88 22.93 2.74
C ALA A 238 16.32 21.68 3.42
N ASP A 239 15.02 21.40 3.28
CA ASP A 239 14.40 20.24 3.92
C ASP A 239 14.62 18.97 3.08
N TYR A 240 14.72 19.09 1.74
CA TYR A 240 15.15 18.01 0.84
C TYR A 240 16.59 17.58 1.15
N MET A 241 17.56 18.49 1.12
CA MET A 241 18.96 18.12 1.38
C MET A 241 19.17 17.64 2.82
N ARG A 242 18.40 18.15 3.78
CA ARG A 242 18.35 17.65 5.17
C ARG A 242 17.92 16.19 5.25
N THR A 243 17.10 15.67 4.34
CA THR A 243 16.70 14.25 4.31
C THR A 243 17.89 13.31 4.05
N PHE A 244 18.96 13.84 3.45
CA PHE A 244 20.27 13.19 3.25
C PHE A 244 21.35 13.71 4.21
N LEU A 245 21.00 14.33 5.34
CA LEU A 245 21.92 14.97 6.30
C LEU A 245 22.80 16.11 5.72
N MET A 246 22.55 16.56 4.49
CA MET A 246 23.31 17.60 3.78
C MET A 246 22.72 19.01 3.99
N GLN A 247 23.39 20.04 3.47
CA GLN A 247 22.87 21.40 3.29
C GLN A 247 22.54 21.65 1.80
N PRO A 248 21.74 22.70 1.48
CA PRO A 248 21.55 23.17 0.11
C PRO A 248 22.85 23.23 -0.69
N ALA A 249 22.89 22.55 -1.82
CA ALA A 249 24.02 22.52 -2.74
C ALA A 249 23.81 23.48 -3.92
N HIS A 250 24.85 24.24 -4.26
CA HIS A 250 24.82 25.21 -5.37
C HIS A 250 25.67 24.80 -6.59
N SER A 251 26.39 23.68 -6.50
CA SER A 251 27.01 23.01 -7.64
C SER A 251 27.04 21.49 -7.42
N PHE A 252 27.22 20.73 -8.50
CA PHE A 252 27.39 19.27 -8.42
C PHE A 252 28.60 18.89 -7.55
N ASP A 253 29.75 19.54 -7.73
CA ASP A 253 30.94 19.31 -6.91
C ASP A 253 30.67 19.51 -5.40
N ASN A 254 29.86 20.52 -5.05
CA ASN A 254 29.46 20.81 -3.67
C ASN A 254 28.42 19.82 -3.12
N LEU A 255 27.58 19.22 -3.97
CA LEU A 255 26.75 18.08 -3.57
C LEU A 255 27.61 16.84 -3.33
N THR A 256 28.48 16.48 -4.28
CA THR A 256 29.33 15.28 -4.20
C THR A 256 30.28 15.33 -3.00
N ALA A 257 30.89 16.48 -2.73
CA ALA A 257 31.73 16.67 -1.54
C ALA A 257 30.96 16.47 -0.22
N GLN A 258 29.74 17.02 -0.11
CA GLN A 258 28.88 16.80 1.06
C GLN A 258 28.43 15.35 1.17
N LEU A 259 28.08 14.71 0.05
CA LEU A 259 27.61 13.33 0.04
C LEU A 259 28.70 12.38 0.53
N GLU A 260 29.95 12.49 0.06
CA GLU A 260 31.04 11.63 0.53
C GLU A 260 31.35 11.79 2.04
N GLU A 261 31.07 12.95 2.65
CA GLU A 261 31.19 13.16 4.11
C GLU A 261 30.08 12.44 4.92
N VAL A 262 28.91 12.20 4.33
CA VAL A 262 27.73 11.68 5.06
C VAL A 262 27.20 10.33 4.54
N ILE A 263 27.63 9.83 3.38
CA ILE A 263 26.98 8.74 2.65
C ILE A 263 26.81 7.46 3.49
N ASP A 264 27.83 7.04 4.24
CA ASP A 264 27.75 5.86 5.11
C ASP A 264 26.75 6.09 6.27
N GLN A 265 26.60 7.32 6.76
CA GLN A 265 25.63 7.68 7.80
C GLN A 265 24.20 7.67 7.25
N VAL A 266 23.99 8.22 6.04
CA VAL A 266 22.69 8.23 5.36
C VAL A 266 22.28 6.84 4.91
N HIS A 267 23.24 6.00 4.50
CA HIS A 267 22.99 4.62 4.13
C HIS A 267 22.55 3.80 5.34
N ASN A 268 23.29 3.83 6.45
CA ASN A 268 22.85 3.17 7.69
C ASN A 268 21.48 3.69 8.17
N PHE A 269 21.22 5.00 8.07
CA PHE A 269 19.91 5.57 8.38
C PHE A 269 18.81 4.96 7.48
N SER A 270 18.99 4.98 6.16
CA SER A 270 18.05 4.39 5.20
C SER A 270 17.81 2.90 5.45
N GLU A 271 18.85 2.13 5.81
CA GLU A 271 18.73 0.72 6.19
C GLU A 271 17.93 0.51 7.48
N THR A 272 18.28 1.23 8.56
CA THR A 272 17.59 1.18 9.86
C THR A 272 16.12 1.57 9.74
N GLU A 273 15.83 2.59 8.94
CA GLU A 273 14.47 3.06 8.69
C GLU A 273 13.65 2.06 7.86
N ASN A 274 14.23 1.49 6.80
CA ASN A 274 13.59 0.43 6.02
C ASN A 274 13.23 -0.78 6.90
N ARG A 275 14.07 -1.17 7.87
CA ARG A 275 13.77 -2.26 8.82
C ARG A 275 12.55 -1.95 9.70
N LEU A 276 12.47 -0.77 10.31
CA LEU A 276 11.29 -0.37 11.08
C LEU A 276 10.04 -0.24 10.19
N LEU A 277 10.18 0.29 8.97
CA LEU A 277 9.08 0.44 8.03
C LEU A 277 8.49 -0.92 7.61
N VAL A 278 9.33 -1.92 7.37
CA VAL A 278 8.91 -3.32 7.11
C VAL A 278 8.11 -3.88 8.29
N ALA A 279 8.62 -3.74 9.52
CA ALA A 279 7.95 -4.21 10.73
C ALA A 279 6.60 -3.49 10.95
N ALA A 280 6.55 -2.19 10.69
CA ALA A 280 5.33 -1.38 10.77
C ALA A 280 4.29 -1.84 9.73
N MET A 281 4.70 -2.02 8.46
CA MET A 281 3.84 -2.55 7.38
C MET A 281 3.28 -3.94 7.71
N GLN A 282 4.12 -4.89 8.13
CA GLN A 282 3.69 -6.23 8.55
C GLN A 282 2.64 -6.19 9.67
N SER A 283 2.67 -5.14 10.50
CA SER A 283 1.72 -4.92 11.60
C SER A 283 0.40 -4.26 11.17
N MET A 284 0.28 -3.69 9.97
CA MET A 284 -0.95 -3.06 9.49
C MET A 284 -2.04 -4.07 9.08
N PRO A 285 -3.34 -3.71 9.12
CA PRO A 285 -4.43 -4.62 8.78
C PRO A 285 -4.46 -5.01 7.29
N ARG A 286 -4.84 -6.26 6.99
CA ARG A 286 -5.02 -6.74 5.60
C ARG A 286 -6.07 -5.95 4.82
N THR A 287 -5.81 -5.71 3.55
CA THR A 287 -6.82 -5.26 2.59
C THR A 287 -7.60 -6.45 2.04
N SER A 288 -8.93 -6.38 1.91
CA SER A 288 -9.72 -7.45 1.27
C SER A 288 -9.85 -7.26 -0.24
N ILE A 289 -9.77 -8.34 -0.99
CA ILE A 289 -10.00 -8.34 -2.44
C ILE A 289 -11.47 -8.05 -2.76
N ALA A 290 -12.40 -8.36 -1.85
CA ALA A 290 -13.83 -8.09 -2.03
C ALA A 290 -14.20 -6.60 -1.94
N SER A 291 -13.37 -5.79 -1.26
CA SER A 291 -13.49 -4.31 -1.24
C SER A 291 -12.53 -3.64 -2.22
N ARG A 292 -11.41 -4.28 -2.57
CA ARG A 292 -10.35 -3.79 -3.48
C ARG A 292 -9.91 -4.88 -4.46
N PRO A 293 -10.60 -5.06 -5.60
CA PRO A 293 -10.38 -6.19 -6.50
C PRO A 293 -9.09 -6.10 -7.33
N ARG A 294 -8.53 -4.90 -7.51
CA ARG A 294 -7.24 -4.59 -8.15
C ARG A 294 -6.64 -3.37 -7.46
N LEU A 295 -5.32 -3.19 -7.56
CA LEU A 295 -4.60 -2.01 -7.10
C LEU A 295 -3.70 -1.47 -8.24
N PHE A 296 -3.39 -0.18 -8.21
CA PHE A 296 -2.72 0.54 -9.31
C PHE A 296 -1.57 1.39 -8.78
N SER A 297 -0.43 1.39 -9.46
CA SER A 297 0.70 2.27 -9.14
C SER A 297 1.26 2.91 -10.40
N GLY A 298 1.17 4.24 -10.50
CA GLY A 298 1.96 4.99 -11.46
C GLY A 298 3.33 5.24 -10.86
N GLN A 299 4.39 4.80 -11.54
CA GLN A 299 5.74 5.10 -11.07
C GLN A 299 5.99 6.59 -11.16
N VAL A 300 6.56 7.18 -10.10
CA VAL A 300 6.55 8.63 -9.89
C VAL A 300 7.29 9.35 -11.02
N ASP A 301 6.71 10.47 -11.50
CA ASP A 301 7.25 11.37 -12.53
C ASP A 301 8.47 12.16 -12.01
N ILE A 302 9.53 11.40 -11.68
CA ILE A 302 10.87 11.84 -11.30
C ILE A 302 11.87 11.12 -12.20
N GLU A 303 12.83 11.84 -12.76
CA GLU A 303 13.77 11.31 -13.76
C GLU A 303 14.58 10.10 -13.24
N GLN A 304 14.78 10.05 -11.92
CA GLN A 304 15.49 9.03 -11.16
C GLN A 304 14.82 7.65 -11.23
N LEU A 305 13.48 7.61 -11.32
CA LEU A 305 12.66 6.39 -11.44
C LEU A 305 12.08 6.23 -12.85
N GLY A 306 12.57 7.02 -13.81
CA GLY A 306 12.14 6.95 -15.20
C GLY A 306 12.48 5.62 -15.88
N THR A 307 11.97 5.45 -17.10
CA THR A 307 12.12 4.23 -17.91
C THR A 307 13.59 3.84 -18.20
N GLY A 308 14.57 4.72 -17.97
CA GLY A 308 16.00 4.40 -18.06
C GLY A 308 16.58 3.67 -16.83
N ARG A 309 15.94 3.76 -15.66
CA ARG A 309 16.43 3.18 -14.40
C ARG A 309 15.47 2.19 -13.73
N PHE A 310 14.20 2.13 -14.12
CA PHE A 310 13.21 1.20 -13.54
C PHE A 310 13.69 -0.26 -13.36
N GLY A 311 14.57 -0.79 -14.23
CA GLY A 311 15.12 -2.14 -14.08
C GLY A 311 16.00 -2.36 -12.83
N ILE A 312 16.63 -1.32 -12.27
CA ILE A 312 17.49 -1.47 -11.07
C ILE A 312 16.71 -1.53 -9.75
N GLU A 313 15.38 -1.40 -9.79
CA GLU A 313 14.49 -1.57 -8.62
C GLU A 313 14.40 -3.03 -8.14
N PHE A 314 14.93 -4.00 -8.90
CA PHE A 314 14.72 -5.43 -8.66
C PHE A 314 16.00 -6.18 -8.29
N GLU A 315 15.89 -7.20 -7.44
CA GLU A 315 17.02 -8.07 -7.07
C GLU A 315 17.53 -8.92 -8.24
N GLU A 316 16.66 -9.25 -9.20
CA GLU A 316 16.99 -10.06 -10.38
C GLU A 316 17.81 -9.30 -11.45
N CYS A 317 17.98 -7.98 -11.30
CA CYS A 317 18.77 -7.16 -12.22
C CYS A 317 20.24 -7.66 -12.26
N PRO A 318 20.81 -8.01 -13.44
CA PRO A 318 22.15 -8.59 -13.53
C PRO A 318 23.25 -7.72 -12.92
N LEU A 319 23.11 -6.39 -13.01
CA LEU A 319 24.09 -5.42 -12.51
C LEU A 319 24.24 -5.44 -10.99
N ASN A 320 23.28 -6.00 -10.25
CA ASN A 320 23.40 -6.16 -8.79
C ASN A 320 24.60 -7.01 -8.37
N LYS A 321 25.16 -7.82 -9.29
CA LYS A 321 26.36 -8.64 -9.08
C LYS A 321 27.66 -7.90 -9.45
N GLY A 322 27.56 -6.60 -9.77
CA GLY A 322 28.67 -5.72 -10.06
C GLY A 322 29.32 -5.95 -11.45
N PRO A 323 30.59 -5.55 -11.63
CA PRO A 323 31.50 -5.06 -10.58
C PRO A 323 31.06 -3.71 -9.97
N VAL A 324 31.46 -3.47 -8.72
CA VAL A 324 31.21 -2.20 -8.01
C VAL A 324 31.90 -1.05 -8.76
N GLY A 325 31.20 0.07 -8.95
CA GLY A 325 31.69 1.21 -9.73
C GLY A 325 31.32 1.17 -11.21
N VAL A 326 30.42 0.27 -11.63
CA VAL A 326 29.73 0.32 -12.93
C VAL A 326 28.32 0.88 -12.71
N GLU A 327 27.90 1.85 -13.52
CA GLU A 327 26.61 2.54 -13.37
C GLU A 327 25.45 1.53 -13.27
N LEU A 328 24.62 1.68 -12.24
CA LEU A 328 23.36 0.98 -12.10
C LEU A 328 22.29 1.68 -12.97
N THR A 329 22.39 1.47 -14.28
CA THR A 329 21.37 1.83 -15.27
C THR A 329 20.88 0.59 -16.01
N HIS A 330 19.57 0.37 -15.99
CA HIS A 330 18.94 -0.74 -16.73
C HIS A 330 17.58 -0.30 -17.23
N SER A 331 17.44 -0.18 -18.56
CA SER A 331 16.20 0.31 -19.14
C SER A 331 15.03 -0.65 -18.91
N LEU A 332 13.83 -0.10 -18.86
CA LEU A 332 12.56 -0.82 -18.87
C LEU A 332 12.50 -1.82 -20.05
N THR A 333 12.91 -1.39 -21.25
CA THR A 333 12.90 -2.22 -22.46
C THR A 333 13.77 -3.47 -22.29
N ASP A 334 15.00 -3.30 -21.80
CA ASP A 334 15.94 -4.40 -21.59
C ASP A 334 15.51 -5.30 -20.41
N ALA A 335 14.90 -4.71 -19.38
CA ALA A 335 14.37 -5.44 -18.23
C ALA A 335 13.18 -6.34 -18.63
N LEU A 336 12.21 -5.80 -19.37
CA LEU A 336 11.07 -6.53 -19.95
C LEU A 336 11.52 -7.60 -20.95
N ALA A 337 12.63 -7.40 -21.66
CA ALA A 337 13.23 -8.40 -22.54
C ALA A 337 13.96 -9.54 -21.79
N SER A 338 14.16 -9.43 -20.47
CA SER A 338 15.02 -10.34 -19.70
C SER A 338 14.37 -10.90 -18.42
N TYR A 339 14.62 -10.28 -17.26
CA TYR A 339 14.12 -10.76 -15.95
C TYR A 339 12.69 -10.29 -15.63
N MET A 340 12.20 -9.22 -16.26
CA MET A 340 10.80 -8.77 -16.18
C MET A 340 9.93 -9.32 -17.33
N ALA A 341 10.39 -10.32 -18.06
CA ALA A 341 9.59 -10.95 -19.11
C ALA A 341 8.31 -11.61 -18.55
N ILE A 342 7.25 -11.71 -19.36
CA ILE A 342 5.98 -12.33 -18.94
C ILE A 342 6.23 -13.76 -18.43
N GLY A 343 5.66 -14.07 -17.27
CA GLY A 343 5.83 -15.35 -16.57
C GLY A 343 7.03 -15.41 -15.61
N LYS A 344 7.92 -14.41 -15.61
CA LYS A 344 9.00 -14.27 -14.61
C LYS A 344 8.47 -13.76 -13.27
N THR A 345 9.26 -13.95 -12.23
CA THR A 345 9.10 -13.29 -10.93
C THR A 345 10.19 -12.23 -10.77
N ILE A 346 9.81 -11.09 -10.20
CA ILE A 346 10.67 -10.00 -9.73
C ILE A 346 10.53 -9.84 -8.22
N THR A 347 11.57 -9.33 -7.56
CA THR A 347 11.63 -9.05 -6.12
C THR A 347 12.06 -7.60 -5.92
N THR A 348 11.26 -6.76 -5.23
CA THR A 348 11.55 -5.32 -5.11
C THR A 348 12.63 -5.03 -4.07
N LYS A 349 13.63 -4.20 -4.42
CA LYS A 349 14.63 -3.68 -3.47
C LYS A 349 14.05 -2.67 -2.47
N MET A 350 12.90 -2.09 -2.79
CA MET A 350 12.27 -0.98 -2.06
C MET A 350 10.77 -1.20 -1.85
N VAL A 351 10.15 -0.29 -1.10
CA VAL A 351 8.69 -0.19 -0.96
C VAL A 351 8.07 0.24 -2.30
N TRP A 352 6.94 -0.37 -2.67
CA TRP A 352 6.08 0.12 -3.75
C TRP A 352 4.72 0.56 -3.18
N SER A 353 4.29 1.78 -3.53
CA SER A 353 2.99 2.34 -3.15
C SER A 353 1.97 2.20 -4.29
N PHE A 354 0.72 1.91 -3.94
CA PHE A 354 -0.42 1.70 -4.83
C PHE A 354 -1.66 2.43 -4.28
N THR A 355 -2.55 2.84 -5.18
CA THR A 355 -3.92 3.30 -4.88
C THR A 355 -4.94 2.26 -5.41
N ASP A 356 -6.20 2.38 -5.02
CA ASP A 356 -7.31 1.63 -5.64
C ASP A 356 -7.84 2.27 -6.94
N SER A 357 -7.36 3.48 -7.25
CA SER A 357 -7.86 4.35 -8.32
C SER A 357 -6.85 4.49 -9.45
N MET A 358 -7.14 3.89 -10.61
CA MET A 358 -6.29 4.03 -11.81
C MET A 358 -6.10 5.50 -12.22
N LYS A 359 -7.07 6.38 -11.93
CA LYS A 359 -7.00 7.81 -12.20
C LYS A 359 -5.95 8.51 -11.33
N GLU A 360 -5.89 8.17 -10.04
CA GLU A 360 -4.86 8.69 -9.13
C GLU A 360 -3.48 8.11 -9.46
N ALA A 361 -3.39 6.82 -9.78
CA ALA A 361 -2.14 6.23 -10.26
C ALA A 361 -1.60 6.98 -11.51
N MET A 362 -2.49 7.31 -12.46
CA MET A 362 -2.13 8.08 -13.66
C MET A 362 -1.82 9.56 -13.38
N HIS A 363 -2.08 10.11 -12.19
CA HIS A 363 -1.62 11.45 -11.83
C HIS A 363 -0.10 11.48 -11.64
N TYR A 364 0.46 10.45 -11.01
CA TYR A 364 1.89 10.34 -10.70
C TYR A 364 2.72 9.62 -11.79
N SER A 365 2.08 8.95 -12.76
CA SER A 365 2.76 8.07 -13.72
C SER A 365 3.70 8.81 -14.70
N ASN A 366 4.96 8.38 -14.65
CA ASN A 366 6.08 8.73 -15.55
C ASN A 366 6.06 8.03 -16.93
N GLY A 367 4.93 7.38 -17.27
CA GLY A 367 4.82 6.49 -18.43
C GLY A 367 4.84 5.00 -18.07
N ILE A 368 5.06 4.63 -16.79
CA ILE A 368 4.86 3.27 -16.29
C ILE A 368 3.60 3.21 -15.42
N LEU A 369 2.73 2.22 -15.67
CA LEU A 369 1.57 1.90 -14.84
C LEU A 369 1.59 0.42 -14.45
N LEU A 370 1.74 0.14 -13.16
CA LEU A 370 1.62 -1.20 -12.59
C LEU A 370 0.15 -1.47 -12.25
N VAL A 371 -0.36 -2.63 -12.68
CA VAL A 371 -1.70 -3.12 -12.36
C VAL A 371 -1.57 -4.41 -11.56
N LEU A 372 -1.79 -4.32 -10.26
CA LEU A 372 -1.68 -5.44 -9.35
C LEU A 372 -2.99 -6.23 -9.31
N ASN A 373 -2.93 -7.50 -9.68
CA ASN A 373 -4.06 -8.42 -9.72
C ASN A 373 -3.97 -9.43 -8.56
N PRO A 374 -5.11 -9.80 -7.97
CA PRO A 374 -5.12 -10.73 -6.85
C PRO A 374 -4.80 -12.16 -7.32
N PRO A 375 -4.00 -12.92 -6.56
CA PRO A 375 -3.75 -14.32 -6.85
C PRO A 375 -5.05 -15.14 -6.89
N SER A 376 -5.05 -16.22 -7.67
CA SER A 376 -6.24 -17.09 -7.75
C SER A 376 -6.54 -17.77 -6.42
N GLY A 377 -7.82 -17.82 -6.02
CA GLY A 377 -8.25 -18.48 -4.79
C GLY A 377 -7.88 -17.79 -3.45
N VAL A 378 -7.45 -16.53 -3.44
CA VAL A 378 -7.31 -15.74 -2.18
C VAL A 378 -8.35 -14.63 -2.05
N SER A 379 -8.60 -14.25 -0.79
CA SER A 379 -9.66 -13.38 -0.28
C SER A 379 -9.16 -12.00 0.18
N VAL A 380 -7.85 -11.89 0.37
CA VAL A 380 -7.12 -10.76 0.93
C VAL A 380 -5.82 -10.52 0.18
N TRP A 381 -5.31 -9.31 0.30
CA TRP A 381 -3.93 -8.97 -0.01
C TRP A 381 -3.08 -9.21 1.24
N ASP A 382 -2.48 -10.40 1.38
CA ASP A 382 -1.62 -10.72 2.53
C ASP A 382 -0.23 -10.04 2.45
N SER A 383 0.20 -9.61 1.27
CA SER A 383 1.50 -8.95 1.02
C SER A 383 1.37 -7.43 0.76
N VAL A 384 0.22 -6.82 1.04
CA VAL A 384 -0.02 -5.38 0.78
C VAL A 384 -0.76 -4.75 1.96
N SER A 385 -0.14 -3.73 2.54
CA SER A 385 -0.55 -3.06 3.77
C SER A 385 -1.39 -1.82 3.46
N PHE A 386 -2.53 -1.61 4.11
CA PHE A 386 -3.27 -0.34 4.01
C PHE A 386 -2.68 0.70 4.98
N ILE A 387 -2.13 1.80 4.46
CA ILE A 387 -1.34 2.75 5.27
C ILE A 387 -1.92 4.17 5.39
N THR A 388 -2.94 4.55 4.60
CA THR A 388 -3.59 5.89 4.65
C THR A 388 -3.83 6.48 6.05
N PRO A 389 -4.25 5.73 7.10
CA PRO A 389 -4.42 6.30 8.44
C PRO A 389 -3.16 6.99 8.99
N LEU A 390 -1.97 6.52 8.59
CA LEU A 390 -0.66 7.04 8.95
C LEU A 390 0.01 7.87 7.85
N SER A 391 -0.63 8.07 6.69
CA SER A 391 -0.12 8.91 5.59
C SER A 391 -0.12 10.40 5.92
N ASP A 392 0.70 11.18 5.21
CA ASP A 392 0.81 12.64 5.29
C ASP A 392 -0.42 13.37 4.73
N ASP A 393 -1.04 12.79 3.70
CA ASP A 393 -2.30 13.25 3.11
C ASP A 393 -3.41 12.20 3.32
N PRO A 394 -4.32 12.41 4.30
CA PRO A 394 -5.40 11.48 4.59
C PRO A 394 -6.48 11.43 3.50
N SER A 395 -6.37 12.23 2.43
CA SER A 395 -7.23 12.13 1.24
C SER A 395 -6.70 11.14 0.19
N LYS A 396 -5.42 10.75 0.24
CA LYS A 396 -4.83 9.74 -0.66
C LYS A 396 -5.10 8.33 -0.13
N ILE A 397 -5.60 7.45 -1.00
CA ILE A 397 -5.73 6.03 -0.65
C ILE A 397 -4.43 5.31 -1.01
N GLU A 398 -3.75 4.78 0.01
CA GLU A 398 -2.40 4.26 -0.09
C GLU A 398 -2.27 2.85 0.49
N TYR A 399 -1.75 1.97 -0.35
CA TYR A 399 -1.48 0.57 -0.09
C TYR A 399 -0.01 0.29 -0.42
N THR A 400 0.76 -0.30 0.49
CA THR A 400 2.19 -0.53 0.29
C THR A 400 2.59 -2.00 0.32
N ALA A 401 3.43 -2.38 -0.64
CA ALA A 401 4.21 -3.60 -0.61
C ALA A 401 5.62 -3.28 -0.10
N ALA A 402 6.13 -4.09 0.83
CA ALA A 402 7.43 -3.89 1.47
C ALA A 402 8.60 -4.30 0.53
N PRO A 403 9.85 -3.86 0.81
CA PRO A 403 11.05 -4.45 0.23
C PRO A 403 11.05 -5.98 0.38
N GLY A 404 11.59 -6.69 -0.61
CA GLY A 404 11.54 -8.15 -0.69
C GLY A 404 10.22 -8.73 -1.19
N THR A 405 9.21 -7.90 -1.51
CA THR A 405 7.93 -8.42 -2.04
C THR A 405 8.12 -8.94 -3.46
N LYS A 406 7.66 -10.17 -3.68
CA LYS A 406 7.78 -10.91 -4.94
C LYS A 406 6.53 -10.76 -5.79
N PHE A 407 6.69 -10.40 -7.06
CA PHE A 407 5.60 -10.28 -8.03
C PHE A 407 5.89 -11.09 -9.30
N LYS A 408 4.91 -11.85 -9.78
CA LYS A 408 4.96 -12.50 -11.08
C LYS A 408 4.39 -11.58 -12.15
N ILE A 409 5.15 -11.35 -13.22
CA ILE A 409 4.71 -10.60 -14.40
C ILE A 409 3.66 -11.42 -15.16
N GLN A 410 2.45 -10.89 -15.29
CA GLN A 410 1.32 -11.54 -15.98
C GLN A 410 1.13 -11.00 -17.40
N SER A 411 1.33 -9.70 -17.62
CA SER A 411 1.17 -9.05 -18.92
C SER A 411 2.01 -7.79 -19.04
N VAL A 412 2.32 -7.41 -20.27
CA VAL A 412 2.96 -6.15 -20.65
C VAL A 412 2.18 -5.60 -21.84
N GLN A 413 1.73 -4.34 -21.80
CA GLN A 413 0.93 -3.72 -22.85
C GLN A 413 1.27 -2.24 -22.99
N ASP A 414 1.79 -1.83 -24.14
CA ASP A 414 1.95 -0.42 -24.47
C ASP A 414 0.62 0.17 -24.96
N ASN A 415 0.25 1.34 -24.44
CA ASN A 415 -1.04 1.96 -24.67
C ASN A 415 -0.92 3.49 -24.67
N SER A 416 -1.99 4.20 -25.04
CA SER A 416 -2.12 5.64 -24.83
C SER A 416 -3.27 5.92 -23.87
N LEU A 417 -2.97 6.53 -22.72
CA LEU A 417 -3.95 6.90 -21.69
C LEU A 417 -4.01 8.41 -21.60
N SER A 418 -5.18 9.00 -21.90
CA SER A 418 -5.40 10.45 -21.97
C SER A 418 -4.38 11.19 -22.87
N GLY A 419 -3.85 10.51 -23.90
CA GLY A 419 -2.84 11.05 -24.82
C GLY A 419 -1.39 10.87 -24.37
N LYS A 420 -1.11 10.47 -23.12
CA LYS A 420 0.24 10.05 -22.70
C LYS A 420 0.52 8.61 -23.16
N PRO A 421 1.69 8.28 -23.73
CA PRO A 421 2.12 6.89 -23.90
C PRO A 421 2.39 6.26 -22.52
N VAL A 422 1.93 5.03 -22.31
CA VAL A 422 2.08 4.29 -21.05
C VAL A 422 2.35 2.81 -21.31
N THR A 423 3.41 2.27 -20.72
CA THR A 423 3.64 0.82 -20.62
C THR A 423 2.93 0.29 -19.37
N ILE A 424 1.93 -0.55 -19.58
CA ILE A 424 1.10 -1.15 -18.53
C ILE A 424 1.64 -2.54 -18.18
N ILE A 425 2.09 -2.72 -16.94
CA ILE A 425 2.65 -3.99 -16.43
C ILE A 425 1.64 -4.64 -15.49
N GLY A 426 1.11 -5.78 -15.89
CA GLY A 426 0.22 -6.61 -15.06
C GLY A 426 1.01 -7.49 -14.11
N LEU A 427 0.74 -7.38 -12.81
CA LEU A 427 1.43 -8.08 -11.73
C LEU A 427 0.48 -9.02 -10.96
N GLU A 428 1.03 -10.03 -10.29
CA GLU A 428 0.37 -10.91 -9.31
C GLU A 428 1.35 -11.17 -8.15
N PRO A 429 1.00 -10.94 -6.87
CA PRO A 429 1.87 -11.27 -5.74
C PRO A 429 2.21 -12.77 -5.68
N VAL A 430 3.48 -13.10 -5.48
CA VAL A 430 3.92 -14.47 -5.19
C VAL A 430 3.78 -14.71 -3.69
N LEU A 431 2.88 -15.63 -3.33
CA LEU A 431 2.62 -15.97 -1.94
C LEU A 431 3.67 -16.97 -1.44
N GLU A 432 4.49 -16.55 -0.48
CA GLU A 432 5.34 -17.47 0.28
C GLU A 432 4.42 -18.34 1.15
N ARG A 433 4.45 -19.66 0.92
CA ARG A 433 3.47 -20.61 1.47
C ARG A 433 4.13 -21.83 2.07
N ASP A 434 4.27 -21.83 3.38
CA ASP A 434 4.33 -23.08 4.16
C ASP A 434 2.95 -23.75 4.18
N GLY A 435 2.62 -24.41 3.07
CA GLY A 435 1.50 -25.32 2.95
C GLY A 435 0.34 -24.87 2.05
N PRO A 436 -0.52 -25.81 1.64
CA PRO A 436 -1.60 -25.55 0.69
C PRO A 436 -2.84 -24.96 1.39
N LEU A 437 -3.07 -23.65 1.22
CA LEU A 437 -4.37 -23.02 1.46
C LEU A 437 -5.44 -23.74 0.62
N LYS A 438 -6.30 -24.53 1.28
CA LYS A 438 -7.40 -25.28 0.67
C LYS A 438 -8.68 -24.44 0.58
N THR A 439 -8.57 -23.24 0.01
CA THR A 439 -9.69 -22.36 -0.34
C THR A 439 -10.46 -22.92 -1.55
N ARG A 440 -11.11 -24.08 -1.32
CA ARG A 440 -11.88 -24.84 -2.30
C ARG A 440 -13.06 -24.00 -2.86
N PRO A 441 -13.38 -24.11 -4.17
CA PRO A 441 -14.26 -23.31 -5.04
C PRO A 441 -15.06 -22.07 -4.59
N MET A 442 -15.59 -22.00 -3.38
CA MET A 442 -16.59 -21.02 -2.94
C MET A 442 -16.09 -19.56 -2.90
N LEU A 443 -14.79 -19.32 -2.74
CA LEU A 443 -14.23 -17.96 -2.83
C LEU A 443 -14.04 -17.51 -4.29
N GLU A 444 -13.72 -18.43 -5.20
CA GLU A 444 -13.60 -18.11 -6.63
C GLU A 444 -14.98 -17.79 -7.24
N GLU A 445 -16.06 -18.38 -6.71
CA GLU A 445 -17.44 -18.03 -7.07
C GLU A 445 -17.78 -16.55 -6.73
N ILE A 446 -17.41 -16.08 -5.53
CA ILE A 446 -17.55 -14.65 -5.15
C ILE A 446 -16.65 -13.77 -6.03
N ARG A 447 -15.41 -14.19 -6.28
CA ARG A 447 -14.42 -13.46 -7.08
C ARG A 447 -14.87 -13.27 -8.54
N GLN A 448 -15.35 -14.33 -9.19
CA GLN A 448 -15.78 -14.27 -10.58
C GLN A 448 -17.04 -13.42 -10.77
N GLN A 449 -17.98 -13.45 -9.81
CA GLN A 449 -19.15 -12.56 -9.82
C GLN A 449 -18.74 -11.08 -9.78
N ARG A 450 -17.71 -10.74 -8.99
CA ARG A 450 -17.13 -9.37 -8.94
C ARG A 450 -16.39 -9.01 -10.22
N LEU A 451 -15.45 -9.83 -10.67
CA LEU A 451 -14.65 -9.55 -11.88
C LEU A 451 -15.53 -9.32 -13.13
N ASN A 452 -16.63 -10.06 -13.26
CA ASN A 452 -17.59 -9.86 -14.35
C ASN A 452 -18.33 -8.50 -14.26
N ALA A 453 -18.59 -7.99 -13.05
CA ALA A 453 -19.21 -6.69 -12.85
C ALA A 453 -18.22 -5.54 -13.13
N ASP A 454 -17.00 -5.63 -12.60
CA ASP A 454 -15.89 -4.71 -12.90
C ASP A 454 -15.68 -4.57 -14.42
N VAL A 455 -15.69 -5.68 -15.16
CA VAL A 455 -15.51 -5.67 -16.63
C VAL A 455 -16.71 -5.02 -17.34
N ALA A 456 -17.93 -5.21 -16.86
CA ALA A 456 -19.11 -4.52 -17.40
C ALA A 456 -19.03 -3.00 -17.18
N GLU A 457 -18.59 -2.55 -16.00
CA GLU A 457 -18.43 -1.13 -15.66
C GLU A 457 -17.29 -0.47 -16.44
N ASN A 458 -16.13 -1.12 -16.56
CA ASN A 458 -15.01 -0.63 -17.38
C ASN A 458 -15.38 -0.55 -18.88
N ASN A 459 -16.19 -1.49 -19.39
CA ASN A 459 -16.71 -1.40 -20.75
C ASN A 459 -17.75 -0.28 -20.91
N ALA A 460 -18.56 0.01 -19.90
CA ALA A 460 -19.50 1.13 -19.91
C ALA A 460 -18.77 2.49 -19.95
N VAL A 461 -17.66 2.65 -19.21
CA VAL A 461 -16.80 3.85 -19.29
C VAL A 461 -16.26 4.03 -20.72
N ARG A 462 -15.64 3.00 -21.31
CA ARG A 462 -15.15 3.04 -22.70
C ARG A 462 -16.23 3.39 -23.73
N LEU A 463 -17.43 2.85 -23.57
CA LEU A 463 -18.58 3.17 -24.44
C LEU A 463 -19.06 4.63 -24.25
N THR A 464 -18.91 5.18 -23.05
CA THR A 464 -19.26 6.59 -22.76
C THR A 464 -18.26 7.55 -23.39
N GLU A 465 -16.97 7.24 -23.33
CA GLU A 465 -15.90 8.01 -23.99
C GLU A 465 -16.07 7.99 -25.52
N GLN A 466 -16.28 6.82 -26.12
CA GLN A 466 -16.57 6.70 -27.56
C GLN A 466 -17.87 7.40 -27.97
N SER A 467 -18.89 7.41 -27.11
CA SER A 467 -20.13 8.16 -27.36
C SER A 467 -19.88 9.66 -27.48
N ILE A 468 -18.99 10.24 -26.67
CA ILE A 468 -18.68 11.67 -26.67
C ILE A 468 -17.95 12.07 -27.95
N GLU A 469 -16.99 11.28 -28.42
CA GLU A 469 -16.32 11.51 -29.71
C GLU A 469 -17.30 11.38 -30.90
N SER A 470 -18.26 10.47 -30.83
CA SER A 470 -19.24 10.20 -31.90
C SER A 470 -20.24 11.32 -32.20
N HIS A 471 -20.33 12.36 -31.36
CA HIS A 471 -21.28 13.47 -31.53
C HIS A 471 -20.62 14.84 -31.80
N GLY A 472 -19.31 14.85 -32.03
CA GLY A 472 -18.52 16.06 -32.29
C GLY A 472 -18.64 16.69 -33.70
N SER A 473 -19.75 16.58 -34.42
CA SER A 473 -19.90 17.23 -35.74
C SER A 473 -21.30 17.76 -36.10
N VAL A 474 -21.61 18.98 -35.63
CA VAL A 474 -22.71 19.80 -36.17
C VAL A 474 -22.17 21.17 -36.57
N GLN A 475 -22.20 21.50 -37.87
CA GLN A 475 -21.73 22.78 -38.38
C GLN A 475 -22.75 23.90 -38.19
N SER A 476 -22.42 24.90 -37.36
CA SER A 476 -22.92 26.28 -37.48
C SER A 476 -21.94 27.24 -36.76
N GLY A 477 -21.86 28.54 -37.06
CA GLY A 477 -22.57 29.28 -38.10
C GLY A 477 -22.57 30.79 -37.84
N ARG A 478 -21.44 31.48 -38.09
CA ARG A 478 -21.25 32.96 -38.13
C ARG A 478 -22.10 33.82 -37.17
N GLY A 479 -21.50 34.31 -36.08
CA GLY A 479 -22.03 35.42 -35.27
C GLY A 479 -20.96 36.49 -34.96
N ARG A 480 -21.06 37.68 -35.56
CA ARG A 480 -20.33 38.88 -35.13
C ARG A 480 -21.20 39.69 -34.17
N TYR A 481 -20.62 40.28 -33.12
CA TYR A 481 -21.05 41.60 -32.62
C TYR A 481 -19.89 42.35 -31.91
N LYS A 482 -19.83 43.69 -32.06
CA LYS A 482 -18.85 44.56 -31.39
C LYS A 482 -19.30 46.04 -31.35
N SER A 483 -19.79 46.50 -30.18
CA SER A 483 -20.13 47.90 -29.83
C SER A 483 -20.48 47.94 -28.33
N ARG A 484 -20.03 48.80 -27.39
CA ARG A 484 -19.26 50.06 -27.29
C ARG A 484 -20.09 51.36 -27.06
N ARG A 485 -19.86 52.02 -25.90
CA ARG A 485 -20.40 53.32 -25.34
C ARG A 485 -21.83 53.26 -24.76
N ARG A 486 -22.25 54.05 -23.74
CA ARG A 486 -21.71 55.15 -22.86
C ARG A 486 -22.17 54.84 -21.38
N GLY A 487 -21.71 55.38 -20.24
CA GLY A 487 -20.86 56.54 -19.87
C GLY A 487 -19.90 56.29 -18.69
N GLU A 488 -19.45 57.24 -17.84
CA GLU A 488 -19.88 58.63 -17.51
C GLU A 488 -21.23 58.67 -16.75
N ASP A 489 -21.34 59.11 -15.47
CA ASP A 489 -20.56 60.02 -14.58
C ASP A 489 -20.45 59.44 -13.11
N GLU A 490 -19.77 59.94 -12.06
CA GLU A 490 -18.52 60.72 -11.79
C GLU A 490 -18.33 60.84 -10.21
N TRP A 491 -17.21 61.37 -9.69
CA TRP A 491 -16.89 61.84 -8.29
C TRP A 491 -16.27 60.91 -7.21
N MET A 492 -15.00 61.22 -6.88
CA MET A 492 -14.28 61.31 -5.57
C MET A 492 -14.21 60.10 -4.61
N ASP A 493 -13.02 59.67 -4.13
CA ASP A 493 -12.03 60.31 -3.21
C ASP A 493 -12.58 60.44 -1.76
N GLU A 494 -11.87 60.16 -0.67
CA GLU A 494 -10.42 59.97 -0.35
C GLU A 494 -10.31 58.75 0.63
N TYR A 495 -9.20 58.24 1.23
CA TYR A 495 -7.79 58.65 1.39
C TYR A 495 -6.89 57.41 1.72
N LEU A 496 -5.85 57.59 2.57
CA LEU A 496 -4.85 56.65 3.11
C LEU A 496 -4.80 56.81 4.67
N PRO A 497 -3.94 56.17 5.49
CA PRO A 497 -2.46 56.04 5.35
C PRO A 497 -1.96 54.71 4.77
#